data_AF-A0A1D2ML89-F1
#
_entry.id   AF-A0A1D2ML89-F1
#
_cell.length_a   1.000
_cell.length_b   1.000
_cell.length_c   1.000
_cell.angle_alpha   90.00
_cell.angle_beta   90.00
_cell.angle_gamma   90.00
#
_symmetry.space_group_name_H-M   'P 1'
#
loop_
_entity.id
_entity.type
_entity.pdbx_description
1 polymer ?
#
loop_
_entity_poly.entity_id
_entity_poly.type
_entity_poly.pdbx_seq_one_letter_code
_entity_poly.pdbx_strand_id
1 'polypeptide(L)'
;MKSNPLDCTNLAWIESPNLKLLHPNQTLCDQPPHQNKAKPIFKVLRLLKKVRDECRVNCSCDIAYIWEQNHIIHSKTVVNCSGRGFWDFPNPEHLPKPTDTLDLRRNKITSMSTFVADERYYEELHMMNLYLDDNKISSIDILETSDWFYHFQQFSIQRNDLTEVPVYVLENVFRQNKRLLQIDLSSNKFKCDCFTVSSFKVWLLKYTNQIGNIEQVRCHTTKEQIRYMRMEEWCKVDNGAELLNVLDMVSIVLAILIIVVIAKVYYDYWNFKTKGKLPWIVSKM
;
A
#
# COMPACT_ATOMS: atom_id res chain seq x y z
N MET A 1 -49.19 -15.54 -10.34
CA MET A 1 -48.60 -14.21 -10.19
C MET A 1 -47.10 -14.28 -10.51
N LYS A 2 -46.75 -14.18 -11.80
CA LYS A 2 -45.40 -13.82 -12.23
C LYS A 2 -45.39 -12.28 -12.28
N SER A 3 -44.39 -11.63 -11.72
CA SER A 3 -44.24 -10.15 -11.67
C SER A 3 -44.79 -9.47 -10.40
N ASN A 4 -44.18 -9.76 -9.25
CA ASN A 4 -43.95 -8.71 -8.27
C ASN A 4 -42.54 -8.90 -7.71
N PRO A 5 -41.55 -8.10 -8.14
CA PRO A 5 -40.18 -8.26 -7.68
C PRO A 5 -40.11 -7.91 -6.20
N LEU A 6 -39.82 -8.91 -5.35
CA LEU A 6 -39.75 -8.70 -3.92
C LEU A 6 -38.40 -8.04 -3.57
N ASP A 7 -38.47 -6.88 -2.92
CA ASP A 7 -37.30 -6.29 -2.26
C ASP A 7 -37.00 -7.06 -0.97
N CYS A 8 -35.84 -7.70 -0.96
CA CYS A 8 -35.37 -8.52 0.15
C CYS A 8 -34.22 -7.87 0.93
N THR A 9 -33.96 -6.57 0.72
CA THR A 9 -32.99 -5.82 1.52
C THR A 9 -33.50 -5.62 2.95
N ASN A 10 -34.80 -5.33 3.09
CA ASN A 10 -35.44 -5.12 4.39
C ASN A 10 -36.70 -6.00 4.51
N LEU A 11 -36.53 -7.12 5.21
CA LEU A 11 -37.58 -8.11 5.43
C LEU A 11 -38.21 -8.02 6.83
N ALA A 12 -38.13 -6.86 7.50
CA ALA A 12 -38.72 -6.67 8.83
C ALA A 12 -40.23 -7.01 8.89
N TRP A 13 -40.95 -6.84 7.78
CA TRP A 13 -42.36 -7.19 7.66
C TRP A 13 -42.63 -8.71 7.77
N ILE A 14 -41.67 -9.57 7.41
CA ILE A 14 -41.78 -11.03 7.54
C ILE A 14 -41.71 -11.48 9.00
N GLU A 15 -41.09 -10.69 9.86
CA GLU A 15 -40.98 -10.98 11.29
C GLU A 15 -42.26 -10.62 12.07
N SER A 16 -43.27 -10.07 11.38
CA SER A 16 -44.58 -9.80 11.97
C SER A 16 -45.27 -11.11 12.38
N PRO A 17 -45.74 -11.25 13.64
CA PRO A 17 -46.37 -12.48 14.12
C PRO A 17 -47.64 -12.86 13.33
N ASN A 18 -48.24 -11.88 12.64
CA ASN A 18 -49.46 -12.05 11.86
C ASN A 18 -49.21 -12.47 10.39
N LEU A 19 -47.96 -12.58 9.96
CA LEU A 19 -47.62 -12.86 8.57
C LEU A 19 -46.99 -14.24 8.41
N LYS A 20 -47.70 -15.16 7.77
CA LYS A 20 -47.22 -16.51 7.49
C LYS A 20 -46.97 -16.69 6.00
N LEU A 21 -45.71 -16.93 5.62
CA LEU A 21 -45.36 -17.19 4.23
C LEU A 21 -45.82 -18.61 3.84
N LEU A 22 -46.79 -18.71 2.93
CA LEU A 22 -47.39 -19.98 2.53
C LEU A 22 -46.49 -20.82 1.60
N HIS A 23 -45.64 -20.19 0.78
CA HIS A 23 -44.76 -20.86 -0.18
C HIS A 23 -43.33 -20.29 -0.23
N PRO A 24 -42.53 -20.40 0.85
CA PRO A 24 -41.21 -19.78 0.95
C PRO A 24 -40.17 -20.28 -0.06
N ASN A 25 -40.38 -21.45 -0.67
CA ASN A 25 -39.50 -21.96 -1.71
C ASN A 25 -39.83 -21.41 -3.11
N GLN A 26 -41.03 -20.87 -3.30
CA GLN A 26 -41.53 -20.35 -4.57
C GLN A 26 -41.55 -18.81 -4.59
N THR A 27 -41.48 -18.17 -3.43
CA THR A 27 -41.29 -16.72 -3.31
C THR A 27 -39.83 -16.37 -3.59
N LEU A 28 -39.61 -15.52 -4.60
CA LEU A 28 -38.28 -15.15 -5.06
C LEU A 28 -37.97 -13.68 -4.78
N CYS A 29 -36.75 -13.42 -4.33
CA CYS A 29 -36.13 -12.11 -4.22
C CYS A 29 -35.47 -11.77 -5.55
N ASP A 30 -35.86 -10.65 -6.15
CA ASP A 30 -35.48 -10.25 -7.51
C ASP A 30 -34.66 -8.95 -7.53
N GLN A 31 -34.87 -8.08 -6.55
CA GLN A 31 -34.23 -6.76 -6.46
C GLN A 31 -32.79 -6.84 -5.94
N PRO A 32 -31.95 -5.80 -6.15
CA PRO A 32 -30.62 -5.70 -5.55
C PRO A 32 -30.66 -6.02 -4.04
N PRO A 33 -29.70 -6.76 -3.47
CA PRO A 33 -28.34 -7.06 -3.94
C PRO A 33 -28.21 -8.30 -4.86
N HIS A 34 -29.33 -8.84 -5.36
CA HIS A 34 -29.35 -10.00 -6.25
C HIS A 34 -29.15 -9.57 -7.71
N GLN A 35 -28.01 -9.89 -8.33
CA GLN A 35 -27.86 -9.68 -9.78
C GLN A 35 -28.27 -10.93 -10.56
N ASN A 36 -28.98 -10.71 -11.67
CA ASN A 36 -29.23 -11.64 -12.78
C ASN A 36 -30.18 -12.82 -12.54
N LYS A 37 -30.37 -13.31 -11.31
CA LYS A 37 -31.29 -14.43 -11.03
C LYS A 37 -31.95 -14.33 -9.68
N ALA A 38 -33.28 -14.34 -9.69
CA ALA A 38 -34.08 -14.29 -8.48
C ALA A 38 -33.77 -15.48 -7.55
N LYS A 39 -33.68 -15.23 -6.25
CA LYS A 39 -33.28 -16.23 -5.23
C LYS A 39 -34.44 -16.58 -4.30
N PRO A 40 -34.58 -17.84 -3.86
CA PRO A 40 -35.62 -18.20 -2.89
C PRO A 40 -35.49 -17.39 -1.61
N ILE A 41 -36.60 -16.78 -1.16
CA ILE A 41 -36.62 -15.89 -0.01
C ILE A 41 -36.11 -16.56 1.26
N PHE A 42 -36.36 -17.86 1.45
CA PHE A 42 -35.89 -18.58 2.63
C PHE A 42 -34.35 -18.63 2.72
N LYS A 43 -33.66 -18.77 1.58
CA LYS A 43 -32.20 -18.80 1.55
C LYS A 43 -31.64 -17.41 1.87
N VAL A 44 -32.27 -16.36 1.37
CA VAL A 44 -31.91 -14.96 1.63
C VAL A 44 -32.14 -14.61 3.10
N LEU A 45 -33.31 -14.95 3.65
CA LEU A 45 -33.64 -14.77 5.07
C LEU A 45 -32.64 -15.45 6.00
N ARG A 46 -32.20 -16.67 5.66
CA ARG A 46 -31.18 -17.39 6.44
C ARG A 46 -29.85 -16.65 6.46
N LEU A 47 -29.43 -16.06 5.34
CA LEU A 47 -28.22 -15.25 5.25
C LEU A 47 -28.34 -13.95 6.05
N LEU A 48 -29.44 -13.22 5.89
CA LEU A 48 -29.70 -11.99 6.63
C LEU A 48 -29.74 -12.22 8.13
N LYS A 49 -30.39 -13.31 8.57
CA LYS A 49 -30.39 -13.71 9.98
C LYS A 49 -28.99 -14.03 10.48
N LYS A 50 -28.21 -14.82 9.72
CA LYS A 50 -26.82 -15.14 10.07
C LYS A 50 -25.97 -13.88 10.25
N VAL A 51 -25.99 -12.97 9.28
CA VAL A 51 -25.22 -11.71 9.32
C VAL A 51 -25.62 -10.87 10.53
N ARG A 52 -26.92 -10.77 10.82
CA ARG A 52 -27.44 -10.04 11.99
C ARG A 52 -27.01 -10.69 13.32
N ASP A 53 -27.05 -12.01 13.44
CA ASP A 53 -26.70 -12.73 14.67
C ASP A 53 -25.17 -12.70 14.95
N GLU A 54 -24.36 -12.63 13.90
CA GLU A 54 -22.89 -12.58 13.98
C GLU A 54 -22.33 -11.15 14.11
N CYS A 55 -23.05 -10.13 13.64
CA CYS A 55 -22.65 -8.72 13.74
C CYS A 55 -22.78 -8.20 15.18
N ARG A 56 -21.77 -8.49 16.02
CA ARG A 56 -21.75 -8.15 17.46
C ARG A 56 -20.88 -6.95 17.79
N VAL A 57 -20.36 -6.29 16.77
CA VAL A 57 -19.56 -5.07 16.86
C VAL A 57 -20.46 -3.83 16.71
N ASN A 58 -20.03 -2.68 17.24
CA ASN A 58 -20.71 -1.39 17.04
C ASN A 58 -20.52 -0.86 15.61
N CYS A 59 -21.02 -1.59 14.61
CA CYS A 59 -20.93 -1.31 13.19
C CYS A 59 -22.25 -1.67 12.48
N SER A 60 -22.45 -1.19 11.25
CA SER A 60 -23.51 -1.68 10.36
C SER A 60 -22.98 -2.87 9.57
N CYS A 61 -23.71 -3.96 9.48
CA CYS A 61 -23.34 -5.13 8.67
C CYS A 61 -24.44 -5.41 7.65
N ASP A 62 -24.09 -5.33 6.37
CA ASP A 62 -25.06 -5.42 5.27
C ASP A 62 -24.55 -6.38 4.18
N ILE A 63 -25.47 -7.07 3.51
CA ILE A 63 -25.11 -7.93 2.38
C ILE A 63 -25.13 -7.10 1.09
N ALA A 64 -23.96 -6.91 0.49
CA ALA A 64 -23.82 -6.12 -0.73
C ALA A 64 -24.06 -6.91 -2.01
N TYR A 65 -23.80 -8.22 -2.00
CA TYR A 65 -23.95 -9.06 -3.18
C TYR A 65 -24.31 -10.48 -2.81
N ILE A 66 -25.22 -11.11 -3.56
CA ILE A 66 -25.63 -12.51 -3.39
C ILE A 66 -25.56 -13.23 -4.73
N TRP A 67 -24.86 -14.36 -4.77
CA TRP A 67 -24.76 -15.23 -5.94
C TRP A 67 -25.00 -16.69 -5.58
N GLU A 68 -25.15 -17.53 -6.62
CA GLU A 68 -25.33 -18.96 -6.44
C GLU A 68 -24.34 -19.71 -7.32
N GLN A 69 -23.62 -20.65 -6.73
CA GLN A 69 -22.68 -21.54 -7.39
C GLN A 69 -22.92 -22.96 -6.90
N ASN A 70 -23.04 -23.93 -7.80
CA ASN A 70 -23.30 -25.33 -7.44
C ASN A 70 -24.48 -25.52 -6.47
N HIS A 71 -25.57 -24.78 -6.68
CA HIS A 71 -26.79 -24.74 -5.82
C HIS A 71 -26.60 -24.17 -4.40
N ILE A 72 -25.40 -23.71 -4.06
CA ILE A 72 -25.07 -23.04 -2.80
C ILE A 72 -25.16 -21.53 -3.03
N ILE A 73 -25.83 -20.82 -2.12
CA ILE A 73 -25.87 -19.36 -2.15
C ILE A 73 -24.71 -18.81 -1.32
N HIS A 74 -24.00 -17.87 -1.92
CA HIS A 74 -22.90 -17.14 -1.32
C HIS A 74 -23.25 -15.66 -1.23
N SER A 75 -22.58 -14.94 -0.33
CA SER A 75 -22.78 -13.52 -0.10
C SER A 75 -21.47 -12.77 0.12
N LYS A 76 -21.43 -11.51 -0.30
CA LYS A 76 -20.40 -10.54 0.11
C LYS A 76 -21.01 -9.63 1.16
N THR A 77 -20.45 -9.68 2.36
CA THR A 77 -20.86 -8.81 3.46
C THR A 77 -19.96 -7.59 3.52
N VAL A 78 -20.57 -6.42 3.70
CA VAL A 78 -19.90 -5.16 3.97
C VAL A 78 -20.14 -4.81 5.42
N VAL A 79 -19.06 -4.58 6.17
CA VAL A 79 -19.11 -4.11 7.55
C VAL A 79 -18.64 -2.67 7.60
N ASN A 80 -19.55 -1.77 7.97
CA ASN A 80 -19.30 -0.34 8.09
C ASN A 80 -19.15 0.08 9.56
N CYS A 81 -17.89 0.27 9.95
CA CYS A 81 -17.43 0.76 11.25
C CYS A 81 -16.96 2.21 11.19
N SER A 82 -17.33 2.98 10.16
CA SER A 82 -16.84 4.34 9.95
C SER A 82 -17.36 5.30 11.03
N GLY A 83 -16.48 6.16 11.56
CA GLY A 83 -16.88 7.22 12.50
C GLY A 83 -17.26 6.72 13.90
N ARG A 84 -16.89 5.48 14.25
CA ARG A 84 -17.30 4.83 15.52
C ARG A 84 -16.29 5.00 16.66
N GLY A 85 -15.17 5.68 16.40
CA GLY A 85 -14.14 5.97 17.38
C GLY A 85 -13.20 4.80 17.67
N PHE A 86 -13.03 3.86 16.73
CA PHE A 86 -12.08 2.76 16.85
C PHE A 86 -10.64 3.28 16.93
N TRP A 87 -9.86 2.72 17.86
CA TRP A 87 -8.42 2.99 17.99
C TRP A 87 -7.58 1.84 17.42
N ASP A 88 -8.23 0.70 17.17
CA ASP A 88 -7.65 -0.51 16.63
C ASP A 88 -8.73 -1.30 15.87
N PHE A 89 -8.34 -2.36 15.17
CA PHE A 89 -9.24 -3.20 14.40
C PHE A 89 -10.22 -4.00 15.30
N PRO A 90 -11.49 -4.19 14.86
CA PRO A 90 -12.48 -4.94 15.64
C PRO A 90 -12.21 -6.44 15.59
N ASN A 91 -12.31 -7.13 16.74
CA ASN A 91 -12.10 -8.59 16.83
C ASN A 91 -12.89 -9.36 15.74
N PRO A 92 -12.22 -10.18 14.90
CA PRO A 92 -12.85 -10.97 13.85
C PRO A 92 -14.01 -11.87 14.30
N GLU A 93 -14.04 -12.31 15.56
CA GLU A 93 -15.13 -13.13 16.11
C GLU A 93 -16.48 -12.40 16.16
N HIS A 94 -16.45 -11.07 16.18
CA HIS A 94 -17.64 -10.22 16.21
C HIS A 94 -18.05 -9.73 14.82
N LEU A 95 -17.38 -10.23 13.77
CA LEU A 95 -17.65 -9.91 12.38
C LEU A 95 -18.36 -11.10 11.68
N PRO A 96 -19.36 -10.83 10.84
CA PRO A 96 -20.03 -11.88 10.07
C PRO A 96 -19.10 -12.64 9.12
N LYS A 97 -19.29 -13.95 8.97
CA LYS A 97 -18.49 -14.79 8.08
C LYS A 97 -19.27 -15.17 6.80
N PRO A 98 -18.78 -14.84 5.58
CA PRO A 98 -17.59 -14.05 5.27
C PRO A 98 -17.86 -12.53 5.36
N THR A 99 -16.80 -11.74 5.57
CA THR A 99 -16.79 -10.27 5.45
C THR A 99 -15.85 -9.89 4.31
N ASP A 100 -16.40 -9.48 3.18
CA ASP A 100 -15.63 -9.11 1.98
C ASP A 100 -15.02 -7.71 2.12
N THR A 101 -15.77 -6.78 2.71
CA THR A 101 -15.37 -5.38 2.86
C THR A 101 -15.46 -4.93 4.30
N LEU A 102 -14.38 -4.33 4.82
CA LEU A 102 -14.35 -3.67 6.12
C LEU A 102 -14.06 -2.17 5.93
N ASP A 103 -14.99 -1.33 6.38
CA ASP A 103 -14.87 0.12 6.33
C ASP A 103 -14.65 0.69 7.73
N LEU A 104 -13.42 1.15 7.97
CA LEU A 104 -12.95 1.73 9.23
C LEU A 104 -12.59 3.22 9.06
N ARG A 105 -13.17 3.90 8.07
CA ARG A 105 -12.87 5.31 7.80
C ARG A 105 -13.25 6.24 8.94
N ARG A 106 -12.56 7.37 9.11
CA ARG A 106 -12.86 8.40 10.12
C ARG A 106 -12.83 7.86 11.55
N ASN A 107 -11.78 7.11 11.87
CA ASN A 107 -11.55 6.57 13.20
C ASN A 107 -10.22 7.14 13.76
N LYS A 108 -9.61 6.46 14.72
CA LYS A 108 -8.38 6.90 15.39
C LYS A 108 -7.32 5.78 15.40
N ILE A 109 -7.36 4.91 14.40
CA ILE A 109 -6.44 3.79 14.25
C ILE A 109 -5.05 4.32 13.93
N THR A 110 -4.04 3.82 14.63
CA THR A 110 -2.65 4.27 14.47
C THR A 110 -1.74 3.21 13.86
N SER A 111 -2.16 1.94 13.82
CA SER A 111 -1.32 0.81 13.43
C SER A 111 -2.11 -0.28 12.70
N MET A 112 -1.43 -1.00 11.82
CA MET A 112 -1.94 -2.20 11.14
C MET A 112 -1.60 -3.51 11.89
N SER A 113 -0.92 -3.42 13.05
CA SER A 113 -0.38 -4.59 13.76
C SER A 113 -1.43 -5.64 14.10
N THR A 114 -2.59 -5.24 14.64
CA THR A 114 -3.65 -6.17 15.04
C THR A 114 -4.27 -6.87 13.83
N PHE A 115 -4.37 -6.14 12.71
CA PHE A 115 -4.84 -6.70 11.45
C PHE A 115 -3.89 -7.77 10.90
N VAL A 116 -2.58 -7.52 10.95
CA VAL A 116 -1.57 -8.46 10.47
C VAL A 116 -1.41 -9.66 11.41
N ALA A 117 -1.51 -9.45 12.73
CA ALA A 117 -1.31 -10.49 13.73
C ALA A 117 -2.46 -11.51 13.78
N ASP A 118 -3.67 -11.15 13.32
CA ASP A 118 -4.84 -12.03 13.32
C ASP A 118 -5.18 -12.49 11.90
N GLU A 119 -4.63 -13.65 11.51
CA GLU A 119 -4.81 -14.25 10.18
C GLU A 119 -6.28 -14.50 9.81
N ARG A 120 -7.19 -14.54 10.80
CA ARG A 120 -8.63 -14.75 10.58
C ARG A 120 -9.27 -13.67 9.70
N TYR A 121 -8.71 -12.46 9.65
CA TYR A 121 -9.17 -11.44 8.69
C TYR A 121 -9.09 -11.90 7.24
N TYR A 122 -8.06 -12.67 6.90
CA TYR A 122 -7.86 -13.20 5.56
C TYR A 122 -8.43 -14.60 5.40
N GLU A 123 -8.09 -15.51 6.32
CA GLU A 123 -8.39 -16.93 6.19
C GLU A 123 -9.86 -17.26 6.45
N GLU A 124 -10.48 -16.63 7.45
CA GLU A 124 -11.87 -16.93 7.84
C GLU A 124 -12.88 -15.93 7.28
N LEU A 125 -12.57 -14.63 7.35
CA LEU A 125 -13.46 -13.58 6.83
C LEU A 125 -13.39 -13.46 5.32
N HIS A 126 -12.29 -13.92 4.69
CA HIS A 126 -12.02 -13.76 3.26
C HIS A 126 -12.09 -12.30 2.81
N MET A 127 -11.55 -11.40 3.63
CA MET A 127 -11.61 -9.97 3.36
C MET A 127 -10.76 -9.61 2.15
N MET A 128 -11.34 -8.82 1.24
CA MET A 128 -10.68 -8.40 0.00
C MET A 128 -10.59 -6.88 -0.11
N ASN A 129 -11.45 -6.16 0.63
CA ASN A 129 -11.58 -4.71 0.54
C ASN A 129 -11.43 -4.07 1.92
N LEU A 130 -10.50 -3.13 2.06
CA LEU A 130 -10.22 -2.44 3.32
C LEU A 130 -10.15 -0.93 3.10
N TYR A 131 -10.95 -0.18 3.87
CA TYR A 131 -10.96 1.28 3.86
C TYR A 131 -10.55 1.82 5.23
N LEU A 132 -9.45 2.57 5.26
CA LEU A 132 -8.82 3.13 6.46
C LEU A 132 -8.63 4.65 6.38
N ASP A 133 -9.36 5.30 5.48
CA ASP A 133 -9.29 6.75 5.27
C ASP A 133 -9.51 7.54 6.57
N ASP A 134 -8.89 8.70 6.70
CA ASP A 134 -9.09 9.59 7.86
C ASP A 134 -8.79 8.89 9.20
N ASN A 135 -7.62 8.26 9.29
CA ASN A 135 -7.08 7.68 10.52
C ASN A 135 -5.70 8.33 10.81
N LYS A 136 -4.86 7.68 11.62
CA LYS A 136 -3.55 8.17 12.06
C LYS A 136 -2.44 7.14 11.82
N ILE A 137 -2.60 6.32 10.78
CA ILE A 137 -1.64 5.27 10.44
C ILE A 137 -0.42 5.92 9.79
N SER A 138 0.78 5.65 10.33
CA SER A 138 2.02 6.26 9.88
C SER A 138 2.92 5.34 9.04
N SER A 139 2.68 4.03 9.07
CA SER A 139 3.42 3.04 8.26
C SER A 139 2.50 1.87 7.87
N ILE A 140 2.79 1.28 6.71
CA ILE A 140 2.18 0.06 6.21
C ILE A 140 3.21 -1.07 5.98
N ASP A 141 4.45 -0.92 6.44
CA ASP A 141 5.54 -1.86 6.15
C ASP A 141 5.26 -3.25 6.71
N ILE A 142 4.59 -3.31 7.86
CA ILE A 142 4.17 -4.56 8.50
C ILE A 142 3.26 -5.42 7.60
N LEU A 143 2.58 -4.82 6.61
CA LEU A 143 1.76 -5.56 5.66
C LEU A 143 2.58 -6.49 4.75
N GLU A 144 3.91 -6.31 4.64
CA GLU A 144 4.78 -7.22 3.89
C GLU A 144 4.64 -8.67 4.35
N THR A 145 4.36 -8.87 5.64
CA THR A 145 4.20 -10.18 6.27
C THR A 145 2.77 -10.73 6.19
N SER A 146 1.82 -9.98 5.65
CA SER A 146 0.41 -10.36 5.61
C SER A 146 0.03 -10.96 4.25
N ASP A 147 -0.50 -12.18 4.26
CA ASP A 147 -1.03 -12.82 3.06
C ASP A 147 -2.15 -12.02 2.38
N TRP A 148 -2.93 -11.29 3.17
CA TRP A 148 -3.95 -10.38 2.66
C TRP A 148 -3.37 -9.35 1.68
N PHE A 149 -2.17 -8.83 1.97
CA PHE A 149 -1.55 -7.77 1.18
C PHE A 149 -1.21 -8.22 -0.25
N TYR A 150 -1.05 -9.52 -0.48
CA TYR A 150 -0.80 -10.09 -1.81
C TYR A 150 -2.08 -10.42 -2.59
N HIS A 151 -3.26 -10.31 -1.98
CA HIS A 151 -4.53 -10.79 -2.53
C HIS A 151 -5.69 -9.79 -2.52
N PHE A 152 -5.51 -8.60 -1.91
CA PHE A 152 -6.57 -7.60 -1.81
C PHE A 152 -7.06 -7.11 -3.18
N GLN A 153 -8.32 -6.68 -3.23
CA GLN A 153 -8.93 -6.04 -4.39
C GLN A 153 -8.87 -4.52 -4.26
N GLN A 154 -9.28 -3.99 -3.10
CA GLN A 154 -9.30 -2.56 -2.84
C GLN A 154 -8.68 -2.22 -1.49
N PHE A 155 -7.72 -1.31 -1.49
CA PHE A 155 -7.09 -0.82 -0.27
C PHE A 155 -7.02 0.70 -0.27
N SER A 156 -7.76 1.36 0.61
CA SER A 156 -7.76 2.81 0.72
C SER A 156 -7.22 3.23 2.09
N ILE A 157 -6.21 4.09 2.08
CA ILE A 157 -5.57 4.64 3.28
C ILE A 157 -5.27 6.14 3.08
N GLN A 158 -6.16 6.83 2.38
CA GLN A 158 -6.03 8.26 2.16
C GLN A 158 -6.17 9.06 3.47
N ARG A 159 -5.62 10.28 3.51
CA ARG A 159 -5.71 11.17 4.69
C ARG A 159 -5.26 10.50 5.99
N ASN A 160 -4.12 9.82 5.94
CA ASN A 160 -3.42 9.26 7.09
C ASN A 160 -2.07 9.99 7.28
N ASP A 161 -1.20 9.43 8.13
CA ASP A 161 0.08 10.01 8.50
C ASP A 161 1.26 9.30 7.81
N LEU A 162 1.04 8.62 6.68
CA LEU A 162 2.11 7.92 5.97
C LEU A 162 3.17 8.90 5.46
N THR A 163 4.42 8.67 5.82
CA THR A 163 5.57 9.46 5.36
C THR A 163 6.29 8.82 4.18
N GLU A 164 6.21 7.51 4.05
CA GLU A 164 6.81 6.71 2.98
C GLU A 164 5.98 5.45 2.74
N VAL A 165 6.31 4.71 1.69
CA VAL A 165 5.72 3.40 1.39
C VAL A 165 6.80 2.40 0.97
N PRO A 166 6.61 1.11 1.26
CA PRO A 166 7.57 0.07 0.90
C PRO A 166 7.42 -0.28 -0.60
N VAL A 167 8.00 0.56 -1.46
CA VAL A 167 7.87 0.45 -2.93
C VAL A 167 8.26 -0.94 -3.46
N TYR A 168 9.28 -1.58 -2.86
CA TYR A 168 9.73 -2.91 -3.26
C TYR A 168 8.66 -3.99 -3.03
N VAL A 169 7.94 -3.92 -1.91
CA VAL A 169 6.83 -4.84 -1.59
C VAL A 169 5.66 -4.56 -2.52
N LEU A 170 5.29 -3.28 -2.65
CA LEU A 170 4.20 -2.86 -3.51
C LEU A 170 4.40 -3.26 -4.97
N GLU A 171 5.63 -3.17 -5.49
CA GLU A 171 5.99 -3.66 -6.82
C GLU A 171 5.73 -5.17 -6.95
N ASN A 172 6.13 -5.96 -5.95
CA ASN A 172 5.89 -7.40 -5.96
C ASN A 172 4.38 -7.73 -5.90
N VAL A 173 3.65 -7.08 -5.00
CA VAL A 173 2.20 -7.21 -4.84
C VAL A 173 1.49 -6.89 -6.16
N PHE A 174 1.76 -5.72 -6.76
CA PHE A 174 1.04 -5.27 -7.95
C PHE A 174 1.35 -6.11 -9.18
N ARG A 175 2.55 -6.66 -9.28
CA ARG A 175 2.95 -7.56 -10.36
C ARG A 175 2.24 -8.92 -10.28
N GLN A 176 2.00 -9.43 -9.08
CA GLN A 176 1.45 -10.79 -8.88
C GLN A 176 -0.07 -10.81 -8.67
N ASN A 177 -0.63 -9.77 -8.05
CA ASN A 177 -2.02 -9.73 -7.67
C ASN A 177 -2.94 -9.39 -8.86
N LYS A 178 -3.49 -10.42 -9.48
CA LYS A 178 -4.44 -10.30 -10.62
C LYS A 178 -5.83 -9.77 -10.22
N ARG A 179 -6.12 -9.71 -8.91
CA ARG A 179 -7.42 -9.26 -8.39
C ARG A 179 -7.41 -7.79 -7.99
N LEU A 180 -6.23 -7.18 -7.94
CA LEU A 180 -6.05 -5.78 -7.61
C LEU A 180 -6.91 -4.89 -8.51
N LEU A 181 -7.82 -4.14 -7.89
CA LEU A 181 -8.61 -3.12 -8.53
C LEU A 181 -8.00 -1.75 -8.28
N GLN A 182 -7.74 -1.41 -7.02
CA GLN A 182 -7.31 -0.07 -6.65
C GLN A 182 -6.58 0.00 -5.31
N ILE A 183 -5.58 0.86 -5.22
CA ILE A 183 -5.05 1.40 -3.96
C ILE A 183 -5.22 2.92 -3.93
N ASP A 184 -5.60 3.51 -2.81
CA ASP A 184 -5.62 4.98 -2.65
C ASP A 184 -4.70 5.39 -1.49
N LEU A 185 -3.63 6.10 -1.85
CA LEU A 185 -2.59 6.61 -0.96
C LEU A 185 -2.68 8.14 -0.81
N SER A 186 -3.71 8.76 -1.35
CA SER A 186 -3.77 10.21 -1.49
C SER A 186 -3.83 10.96 -0.16
N SER A 187 -3.40 12.22 -0.18
CA SER A 187 -3.50 13.13 0.98
C SER A 187 -2.78 12.64 2.25
N ASN A 188 -1.76 11.80 2.11
CA ASN A 188 -0.85 11.43 3.19
C ASN A 188 0.28 12.46 3.38
N LYS A 189 1.10 12.27 4.41
CA LYS A 189 2.20 13.18 4.78
C LYS A 189 3.54 12.74 4.18
N PHE A 190 3.57 12.43 2.88
CA PHE A 190 4.77 11.92 2.24
C PHE A 190 5.96 12.87 2.38
N LYS A 191 7.04 12.35 2.94
CA LYS A 191 8.35 12.99 2.88
C LYS A 191 8.88 12.79 1.47
N CYS A 192 9.34 13.86 0.85
CA CYS A 192 9.90 13.82 -0.49
C CYS A 192 11.40 14.04 -0.42
N ASP A 193 12.14 13.12 -1.03
CA ASP A 193 13.58 13.11 -1.14
C ASP A 193 13.99 12.42 -2.45
N CYS A 194 15.29 12.15 -2.61
CA CYS A 194 15.79 11.49 -3.80
C CYS A 194 15.17 10.08 -4.00
N PHE A 195 15.00 9.30 -2.93
CA PHE A 195 14.37 7.97 -3.00
C PHE A 195 12.93 8.04 -3.50
N THR A 196 12.19 9.03 -3.04
CA THR A 196 10.81 9.29 -3.47
C THR A 196 10.73 9.46 -4.99
N VAL A 197 11.65 10.23 -5.57
CA VAL A 197 11.67 10.49 -7.02
C VAL A 197 12.22 9.30 -7.81
N SER A 198 13.23 8.60 -7.29
CA SER A 198 13.84 7.46 -7.98
C SER A 198 12.97 6.22 -7.99
N SER A 199 12.13 6.03 -6.96
CA SER A 199 11.42 4.77 -6.73
C SER A 199 9.90 4.98 -6.64
N PHE A 200 9.42 5.80 -5.69
CA PHE A 200 7.99 5.94 -5.46
C PHE A 200 7.27 6.58 -6.66
N LYS A 201 7.83 7.65 -7.23
CA LYS A 201 7.32 8.27 -8.47
C LYS A 201 7.26 7.27 -9.63
N VAL A 202 8.31 6.47 -9.82
CA VAL A 202 8.38 5.49 -10.93
C VAL A 202 7.28 4.45 -10.78
N TRP A 203 7.09 3.95 -9.56
CA TRP A 203 6.03 3.00 -9.24
C TRP A 203 4.63 3.60 -9.46
N LEU A 204 4.38 4.84 -9.00
CA LEU A 204 3.12 5.55 -9.22
C LEU A 204 2.79 5.68 -10.71
N LEU A 205 3.78 6.06 -11.53
CA LEU A 205 3.61 6.20 -12.97
C LEU A 205 3.26 4.86 -13.63
N LYS A 206 3.97 3.78 -13.26
CA LYS A 206 3.78 2.44 -13.80
C LYS A 206 2.37 1.89 -13.55
N TYR A 207 1.80 2.17 -12.37
CA TYR A 207 0.50 1.63 -11.94
C TYR A 207 -0.61 2.67 -11.89
N THR A 208 -0.51 3.75 -12.67
CA THR A 208 -1.43 4.90 -12.63
C THR A 208 -2.92 4.51 -12.65
N ASN A 209 -3.31 3.46 -13.38
CA ASN A 209 -4.70 3.01 -13.50
C ASN A 209 -5.25 2.37 -12.21
N GLN A 210 -4.37 1.84 -11.37
CA GLN A 210 -4.70 1.20 -10.09
C GLN A 210 -4.51 2.17 -8.91
N ILE A 211 -3.96 3.37 -9.12
CA ILE A 211 -3.80 4.36 -8.07
C ILE A 211 -5.00 5.31 -8.05
N GLY A 212 -5.76 5.29 -6.96
CA GLY A 212 -6.80 6.26 -6.67
C GLY A 212 -6.25 7.64 -6.41
N ASN A 213 -6.92 8.66 -6.98
CA ASN A 213 -6.65 10.07 -6.73
C ASN A 213 -5.15 10.43 -6.81
N ILE A 214 -4.46 9.92 -7.84
CA ILE A 214 -3.01 10.11 -8.02
C ILE A 214 -2.57 11.59 -7.97
N GLU A 215 -3.43 12.52 -8.39
CA GLU A 215 -3.20 13.98 -8.32
C GLU A 215 -3.05 14.53 -6.89
N GLN A 216 -3.53 13.78 -5.90
CA GLN A 216 -3.49 14.11 -4.48
C GLN A 216 -2.38 13.33 -3.74
N VAL A 217 -1.56 12.56 -4.47
CA VAL A 217 -0.32 11.97 -3.94
C VAL A 217 0.79 13.03 -4.07
N ARG A 218 0.97 13.77 -2.98
CA ARG A 218 1.79 14.99 -2.92
C ARG A 218 2.77 14.95 -1.77
N CYS A 219 3.86 15.70 -1.92
CA CYS A 219 4.81 15.97 -0.84
C CYS A 219 4.14 16.75 0.29
N HIS A 220 4.41 16.38 1.53
CA HIS A 220 3.81 17.03 2.69
C HIS A 220 4.22 18.50 2.81
N THR A 221 5.50 18.79 2.66
CA THR A 221 6.06 20.14 2.88
C THR A 221 5.84 21.05 1.68
N THR A 222 6.22 20.61 0.48
CA THR A 222 6.18 21.46 -0.74
C THR A 222 4.81 21.46 -1.43
N LYS A 223 3.93 20.50 -1.10
CA LYS A 223 2.64 20.27 -1.78
C LYS A 223 2.75 19.93 -3.27
N GLU A 224 3.97 19.73 -3.78
CA GLU A 224 4.23 19.27 -5.14
C GLU A 224 3.68 17.86 -5.34
N GLN A 225 3.17 17.59 -6.53
CA GLN A 225 2.74 16.24 -6.88
C GLN A 225 3.93 15.35 -7.18
N ILE A 226 3.97 14.18 -6.54
CA ILE A 226 5.11 13.26 -6.66
C ILE A 226 5.30 12.80 -8.11
N ARG A 227 4.20 12.63 -8.85
CA ARG A 227 4.20 12.23 -10.27
C ARG A 227 4.99 13.19 -11.18
N TYR A 228 5.04 14.47 -10.84
CA TYR A 228 5.65 15.51 -11.67
C TYR A 228 7.01 16.00 -11.18
N MET A 229 7.50 15.48 -10.04
CA MET A 229 8.82 15.85 -9.51
C MET A 229 9.94 15.47 -10.49
N ARG A 230 10.96 16.30 -10.63
CA ARG A 230 12.11 16.05 -11.50
C ARG A 230 13.28 15.46 -10.72
N MET A 231 13.98 14.50 -11.34
CA MET A 231 15.09 13.78 -10.70
C MET A 231 16.25 14.74 -10.41
N GLU A 232 16.53 15.66 -11.32
CA GLU A 232 17.65 16.60 -11.27
C GLU A 232 17.55 17.60 -10.11
N GLU A 233 16.33 17.88 -9.65
CA GLU A 233 16.05 18.85 -8.58
C GLU A 233 16.21 18.24 -7.19
N TRP A 234 15.83 16.96 -7.05
CA TRP A 234 15.71 16.26 -5.77
C TRP A 234 16.85 15.28 -5.50
N CYS A 235 17.45 14.72 -6.55
CA CYS A 235 18.63 13.89 -6.48
C CYS A 235 19.85 14.70 -6.92
N LYS A 236 20.20 15.70 -6.10
CA LYS A 236 21.55 16.24 -6.18
C LYS A 236 22.46 15.13 -5.69
N VAL A 237 23.26 14.59 -6.60
CA VAL A 237 24.49 13.95 -6.18
C VAL A 237 25.24 15.09 -5.50
N ASP A 238 25.25 15.11 -4.18
CA ASP A 238 26.36 15.73 -3.46
C ASP A 238 27.57 14.92 -3.92
N ASN A 239 28.08 15.28 -5.11
CA ASN A 239 29.46 15.03 -5.44
C ASN A 239 30.15 15.49 -4.18
N GLY A 240 30.81 14.58 -3.47
CA GLY A 240 31.67 14.95 -2.35
C GLY A 240 32.73 15.85 -2.94
N ALA A 241 32.38 17.10 -3.19
CA ALA A 241 33.16 18.05 -3.95
C ALA A 241 34.41 18.29 -3.15
N GLU A 242 34.31 18.25 -1.82
CA GLU A 242 35.45 18.21 -0.92
C GLU A 242 36.32 16.96 -1.09
N LEU A 243 35.76 15.76 -1.19
CA LEU A 243 36.52 14.51 -1.25
C LEU A 243 37.19 14.28 -2.62
N LEU A 244 36.49 14.63 -3.71
CA LEU A 244 37.05 14.69 -5.07
C LEU A 244 38.13 15.76 -5.19
N ASN A 245 37.91 16.96 -4.63
CA ASN A 245 38.92 18.02 -4.60
C ASN A 245 40.19 17.60 -3.82
N VAL A 246 40.05 16.86 -2.72
CA VAL A 246 41.20 16.37 -1.94
C VAL A 246 42.00 15.32 -2.72
N LEU A 247 41.34 14.36 -3.37
CA LEU A 247 42.02 13.35 -4.19
C LEU A 247 42.72 13.96 -5.41
N ASP A 248 42.09 14.95 -6.06
CA ASP A 248 42.69 15.68 -7.18
C ASP A 248 43.91 16.51 -6.73
N MET A 249 43.82 17.19 -5.58
CA MET A 249 44.95 17.92 -5.00
C MET A 249 46.12 17.00 -4.65
N VAL A 250 45.85 15.84 -4.04
CA VAL A 250 46.88 14.82 -3.74
C VAL A 250 47.54 14.33 -5.03
N SER A 251 46.75 14.10 -6.07
CA SER A 251 47.25 13.66 -7.38
C SER A 251 48.15 14.70 -8.05
N ILE A 252 47.79 15.99 -7.96
CA ILE A 252 48.61 17.10 -8.48
C ILE A 252 49.94 17.19 -7.72
N VAL A 253 49.92 17.09 -6.38
CA VAL A 253 51.14 17.14 -5.56
C VAL A 253 52.06 15.97 -5.91
N LEU A 254 51.51 14.76 -6.05
CA LEU A 254 52.28 13.58 -6.49
C LEU A 254 52.90 13.78 -7.87
N ALA A 255 52.15 14.35 -8.83
CA ALA A 255 52.68 14.62 -10.16
C ALA A 255 53.84 15.62 -10.13
N ILE A 256 53.75 16.69 -9.34
CA ILE A 256 54.83 17.67 -9.16
C ILE A 256 56.06 17.01 -8.54
N LEU A 257 55.89 16.18 -7.50
CA LEU A 257 56.99 15.45 -6.87
C LEU A 257 57.69 14.51 -7.85
N ILE A 258 56.93 13.80 -8.69
CA ILE A 258 57.50 12.93 -9.74
C ILE A 258 58.33 13.76 -10.73
N ILE A 259 57.82 14.90 -11.19
CA ILE A 259 58.55 15.79 -12.10
C ILE A 259 59.84 16.29 -11.46
N VAL A 260 59.81 16.67 -10.17
CA VAL A 260 61.01 17.10 -9.42
C VAL A 260 62.04 15.97 -9.34
N VAL A 261 61.61 14.74 -9.04
CA VAL A 261 62.51 13.59 -8.99
C VAL A 261 63.13 13.32 -10.36
N ILE A 262 62.34 13.33 -11.44
CA ILE A 262 62.84 13.14 -12.81
C ILE A 262 63.83 14.24 -13.19
N ALA A 263 63.51 15.50 -12.92
CA ALA A 263 64.39 16.63 -13.20
C ALA A 263 65.71 16.53 -12.44
N LYS A 264 65.67 16.10 -11.18
CA LYS A 264 66.86 15.88 -10.34
C LYS A 264 67.71 14.72 -10.86
N VAL A 265 67.09 13.62 -11.26
CA VAL A 265 67.79 12.48 -11.89
C VAL A 265 68.45 12.92 -13.19
N TYR A 266 67.76 13.69 -14.02
CA TYR A 266 68.31 14.22 -15.27
C TYR A 266 69.48 15.18 -15.02
N TYR A 267 69.35 16.07 -14.03
CA TYR A 267 70.41 16.98 -13.61
C TYR A 267 71.66 16.24 -13.12
N ASP A 268 71.47 15.25 -12.24
CA ASP A 268 72.56 14.42 -11.70
C ASP A 268 73.25 13.64 -12.83
N TYR A 269 72.48 13.06 -13.75
CA TYR A 269 72.99 12.36 -14.94
C TYR A 269 73.83 13.28 -15.84
N TRP A 270 73.34 14.49 -16.11
CA TRP A 270 74.05 15.47 -16.93
C TRP A 270 75.34 15.97 -16.27
N ASN A 271 75.31 16.24 -14.96
CA ASN A 271 76.47 16.68 -14.20
C ASN A 271 77.54 15.56 -14.08
N PHE A 272 77.11 14.31 -13.95
CA PHE A 272 78.02 13.14 -14.01
C PHE A 272 78.70 13.04 -15.38
N LYS A 273 77.94 13.16 -16.47
CA LYS A 273 78.50 13.08 -17.83
C LYS A 273 79.47 14.22 -18.16
N THR A 274 79.26 15.42 -17.61
CA THR A 274 80.08 16.60 -17.91
C THR A 274 81.27 16.77 -16.96
N LYS A 275 81.15 16.39 -15.69
CA LYS A 275 82.19 16.65 -14.66
C LYS A 275 82.78 15.38 -14.02
N GLY A 276 82.28 14.18 -14.36
CA GLY A 276 82.75 12.90 -13.83
C GLY A 276 82.49 12.69 -12.33
N LYS A 277 81.73 13.56 -11.68
CA LYS A 277 81.44 13.48 -10.23
C LYS A 277 80.12 12.74 -10.00
N LEU A 278 80.15 11.69 -9.18
CA LEU A 278 78.96 10.94 -8.79
C LEU A 278 78.00 11.80 -7.96
N PRO A 279 76.67 11.55 -8.04
CA PRO A 279 75.69 12.20 -7.19
C PRO A 279 75.99 11.98 -5.71
N TRP A 280 75.69 12.98 -4.88
CA TRP A 280 76.02 13.01 -3.44
C TRP A 280 75.55 11.76 -2.66
N ILE A 281 74.43 11.16 -3.06
CA ILE A 281 73.88 9.94 -2.43
C ILE A 281 74.81 8.72 -2.61
N VAL A 282 75.57 8.66 -3.70
CA VAL A 282 76.49 7.55 -3.98
C VAL A 282 77.89 7.86 -3.47
N SER A 283 78.28 9.13 -3.37
CA SER A 283 79.60 9.50 -2.85
C SER A 283 79.72 9.47 -1.32
N LYS A 284 78.61 9.28 -0.60
CA LYS A 284 78.55 9.14 0.87
C LYS A 284 78.00 7.80 1.38
N MET A 285 77.77 6.82 0.50
CA MET A 285 77.66 5.41 0.90
C MET A 285 79.07 4.80 0.93
#